data_AF-A0AAU0UT50-F1
#
_entry.id   AF-A0AAU0UT50-F1
#
_cell.length_a   1.000
_cell.length_b   1.000
_cell.length_c   1.000
_cell.angle_alpha   90.00
_cell.angle_beta   90.00
_cell.angle_gamma   90.00
#
_symmetry.space_group_name_H-M   'P 1'
#
loop_
_entity.id
_entity.type
_entity.pdbx_description
1 polymer ?
#
loop_
_entity_poly.entity_id
_entity_poly.type
_entity_poly.pdbx_seq_one_letter_code
_entity_poly.pdbx_strand_id
1 'polypeptide(L)'
;MEIKLDSLVAFDRIKVDADSVFQTVEKNGKVVLLKDNQPVYIILKYDANMGAIEQEANIETPKYTLQEAMKIVLLEAVDSTMHAAALADEIFNRGLYRQKNGGKAQYNQIRARCGHYPEMFEALPGNMIKLKMV
;
A
#
# COMPACT_ATOMS: atom_id res chain seq x y z
N MET A 1 3.39 7.38 -14.08
CA MET A 1 4.74 7.55 -13.50
C MET A 1 5.67 7.87 -14.66
N GLU A 2 6.11 9.11 -14.81
CA GLU A 2 7.17 9.44 -15.77
C GLU A 2 8.52 9.17 -15.10
N ILE A 3 9.29 8.23 -15.68
CA ILE A 3 10.66 7.95 -15.25
C ILE A 3 11.56 8.54 -16.32
N LYS A 4 12.38 9.53 -15.95
CA LYS A 4 13.37 10.09 -16.87
C LYS A 4 14.46 9.04 -17.14
N LEU A 5 14.90 8.93 -18.39
CA LEU A 5 15.88 7.91 -18.79
C LEU A 5 17.21 8.02 -18.02
N ASP A 6 17.57 9.24 -17.61
CA ASP A 6 18.77 9.55 -16.84
C ASP A 6 18.67 9.18 -15.35
N SER A 7 17.49 8.79 -14.86
CA SER A 7 17.29 8.21 -13.52
C SER A 7 17.45 6.68 -13.49
N LEU A 8 17.74 6.03 -14.62
CA LEU A 8 17.95 4.58 -14.68
C LEU A 8 19.43 4.23 -14.49
N VAL A 9 19.74 3.44 -13.47
CA VAL A 9 21.13 3.08 -13.11
C VAL A 9 21.26 1.57 -12.98
N ALA A 10 22.31 0.98 -13.54
CA ALA A 10 22.58 -0.46 -13.35
C ALA A 10 22.86 -0.78 -11.88
N PHE A 11 22.27 -1.85 -11.36
CA PHE A 11 22.39 -2.26 -9.96
C PHE A 11 23.85 -2.41 -9.54
N ASP A 12 24.71 -2.98 -10.39
CA ASP A 12 26.11 -3.20 -10.03
C ASP A 12 26.92 -1.90 -9.92
N ARG A 13 26.45 -0.77 -10.48
CA ARG A 13 27.13 0.52 -10.29
C ARG A 13 27.19 0.92 -8.82
N ILE A 14 26.17 0.62 -8.02
CA ILE A 14 26.19 1.00 -6.60
C ILE A 14 27.27 0.26 -5.81
N LYS A 15 27.69 -0.93 -6.27
CA LYS A 15 28.76 -1.71 -5.64
C LYS A 15 30.14 -1.21 -6.02
N VAL A 16 30.27 -0.64 -7.22
CA VAL A 16 31.55 -0.19 -7.79
C VAL A 16 31.82 1.27 -7.44
N ASP A 17 30.79 2.11 -7.51
CA ASP A 17 30.88 3.55 -7.31
C ASP A 17 29.53 4.08 -6.81
N ALA A 18 29.33 3.99 -5.49
CA ALA A 18 28.11 4.45 -4.84
C ALA A 18 27.94 5.98 -4.93
N ASP A 19 29.05 6.72 -4.94
CA ASP A 19 29.03 8.19 -4.92
C ASP A 19 28.41 8.75 -6.20
N SER A 20 28.73 8.21 -7.38
CA SER A 20 28.09 8.66 -8.62
C SER A 20 26.59 8.33 -8.68
N VAL A 21 26.18 7.23 -8.06
CA VAL A 21 24.75 6.88 -7.93
C VAL A 21 24.04 7.91 -7.05
N PHE A 22 24.61 8.26 -5.90
CA PHE A 22 24.03 9.27 -5.02
C PHE A 22 24.02 10.67 -5.65
N GLN A 23 25.04 11.07 -6.41
CA GLN A 23 25.02 12.31 -7.18
C GLN A 23 23.87 12.34 -8.21
N THR A 24 23.55 11.19 -8.80
CA THR A 24 22.41 11.07 -9.72
C THR A 24 21.09 11.23 -8.97
N VAL A 25 20.98 10.67 -7.76
CA VAL A 25 19.82 10.85 -6.87
C VAL A 25 19.67 12.32 -6.46
N GLU A 26 20.76 12.99 -6.10
CA GLU A 26 20.79 14.42 -5.77
C GLU A 26 20.30 15.28 -6.92
N LYS A 27 20.75 14.97 -8.15
CA LYS A 27 20.36 15.70 -9.36
C LYS A 27 18.89 15.48 -9.74
N ASN A 28 18.40 14.26 -9.61
CA ASN A 28 17.11 13.84 -10.17
C ASN A 28 16.00 13.68 -9.12
N GLY A 29 16.32 13.82 -7.82
CA GLY A 29 15.44 13.50 -6.68
C GLY A 29 15.26 12.00 -6.44
N LYS A 30 15.30 11.19 -7.51
CA LYS A 30 15.16 9.74 -7.46
C LYS A 30 15.90 9.01 -8.57
N VAL A 31 16.27 7.76 -8.29
CA VAL A 31 16.93 6.83 -9.21
C VAL A 31 16.29 5.44 -9.09
N VAL A 32 16.15 4.75 -10.22
CA VAL A 32 15.71 3.35 -10.28
C VAL A 32 16.91 2.48 -10.61
N LEU A 33 17.18 1.48 -9.76
CA LEU A 33 18.21 0.50 -10.01
C LEU A 33 17.66 -0.65 -10.86
N LEU A 34 18.39 -0.96 -11.94
CA LEU A 34 18.06 -2.03 -12.88
C LEU A 34 18.99 -3.23 -12.71
N LYS A 35 18.42 -4.43 -12.60
CA LYS A 35 19.15 -5.70 -12.68
C LYS A 35 18.47 -6.56 -13.73
N ASP A 36 19.23 -7.15 -14.65
CA ASP A 36 18.69 -7.95 -15.76
C ASP A 36 17.65 -7.17 -16.60
N ASN A 37 17.91 -5.88 -16.80
CA ASN A 37 17.02 -4.92 -17.48
C ASN A 37 15.63 -4.75 -16.83
N GLN A 38 15.50 -5.13 -15.55
CA GLN A 38 14.27 -4.97 -14.76
C GLN A 38 14.53 -4.09 -13.53
N PRO A 39 13.56 -3.25 -13.12
CA PRO A 39 13.68 -2.44 -11.91
C PRO A 39 13.63 -3.32 -10.67
N VAL A 40 14.64 -3.20 -9.83
CA VAL A 40 14.78 -3.97 -8.57
C VAL A 40 14.73 -3.09 -7.32
N TYR A 41 15.17 -1.84 -7.41
CA TYR A 41 15.14 -0.89 -6.29
C TYR A 41 14.87 0.53 -6.78
N ILE A 42 14.40 1.38 -5.86
CA ILE A 42 14.31 2.82 -6.05
C ILE A 42 15.07 3.49 -4.91
N ILE A 43 15.93 4.46 -5.23
CA ILE A 43 16.64 5.30 -4.27
C ILE A 43 16.08 6.71 -4.39
N LEU A 44 15.77 7.31 -3.24
CA LEU A 44 15.11 8.61 -3.11
C LEU A 44 15.97 9.49 -2.20
N LYS A 45 16.12 10.77 -2.55
CA LYS A 45 16.68 11.75 -1.61
C LYS A 45 15.63 12.07 -0.56
N TYR A 46 15.98 11.94 0.71
CA TYR A 46 15.11 12.40 1.79
C TYR A 46 15.15 13.93 1.89
N ASP A 47 13.99 14.58 1.85
CA ASP A 47 13.82 16.00 2.11
C ASP A 47 12.93 16.19 3.34
N ALA A 48 13.46 16.82 4.39
CA ALA A 48 12.74 17.08 5.63
C ALA A 48 11.64 18.15 5.50
N ASN A 49 11.69 18.97 4.44
CA ASN A 49 10.68 19.97 4.11
C ASN A 49 9.62 19.44 3.14
N MET A 50 9.87 18.30 2.48
CA MET A 50 8.80 17.50 1.90
C MET A 50 8.05 16.85 3.07
N GLY A 51 6.95 17.48 3.51
CA GLY A 51 6.04 16.87 4.47
C GLY A 51 5.76 15.43 4.06
N ALA A 52 5.95 14.49 5.01
CA ALA A 52 5.81 13.03 4.92
C ALA A 52 5.93 12.45 3.50
N ILE A 53 6.99 11.66 3.25
CA ILE A 53 7.40 10.86 2.06
C ILE A 53 6.27 10.10 1.29
N GLU A 54 5.12 10.71 1.06
CA GLU A 54 3.87 10.10 0.60
C GLU A 54 3.52 10.53 -0.82
N GLN A 55 4.15 11.57 -1.37
CA GLN A 55 3.73 12.15 -2.65
C GLN A 55 4.51 11.69 -3.88
N GLU A 56 5.72 11.12 -3.76
CA GLU A 56 6.53 10.74 -4.94
C GLU A 56 6.92 9.26 -5.03
N ALA A 57 6.82 8.52 -3.93
CA ALA A 57 6.94 7.07 -3.90
C ALA A 57 5.55 6.44 -4.03
N ASN A 58 4.81 6.75 -5.10
CA ASN A 58 3.57 6.04 -5.42
C ASN A 58 3.88 4.63 -5.97
N ILE A 59 4.61 3.84 -5.18
CA ILE A 59 4.40 2.41 -5.14
C ILE A 59 3.19 2.27 -4.21
N GLU A 60 1.97 2.27 -4.79
CA GLU A 60 0.73 1.88 -4.08
C GLU A 60 0.82 0.39 -3.69
N THR A 61 1.77 0.05 -2.84
CA THR A 61 1.69 -1.19 -2.08
C THR A 61 0.62 -0.94 -1.03
N PRO A 62 -0.48 -1.72 -1.03
CA PRO A 62 -1.48 -1.58 0.00
C PRO A 62 -0.78 -1.79 1.33
N LYS A 63 -0.77 -0.75 2.18
CA LYS A 63 -0.07 -0.71 3.48
C LYS A 63 -0.50 -1.87 4.38
N TYR A 64 -1.70 -2.38 4.15
CA TYR A 64 -2.31 -3.48 4.87
C TYR A 64 -2.94 -4.47 3.88
N THR A 65 -3.01 -5.73 4.27
CA THR A 65 -3.88 -6.71 3.61
C THR A 65 -5.35 -6.37 3.85
N LEU A 66 -6.26 -6.93 3.03
CA LEU A 66 -7.69 -6.64 3.15
C LEU A 66 -8.23 -6.93 4.57
N GLN A 67 -7.83 -8.05 5.18
CA GLN A 67 -8.27 -8.39 6.53
C GLN A 67 -7.72 -7.44 7.61
N GLU A 68 -6.48 -6.98 7.47
CA GLU A 68 -5.90 -6.00 8.40
C GLU A 68 -6.60 -4.65 8.28
N ALA A 69 -6.89 -4.20 7.06
CA ALA A 69 -7.66 -3.00 6.81
C ALA A 69 -9.09 -3.09 7.39
N MET A 70 -9.74 -4.25 7.24
CA MET A 70 -11.04 -4.52 7.87
C MET A 70 -10.96 -4.41 9.39
N LYS A 71 -9.92 -4.97 10.01
CA LYS A 71 -9.73 -4.92 11.47
C LYS A 71 -9.60 -3.49 11.97
N ILE A 72 -8.80 -2.65 11.31
CA ILE A 72 -8.62 -1.24 11.68
C ILE A 72 -9.95 -0.50 11.64
N VAL A 73 -10.68 -0.60 10.52
CA VAL A 73 -11.95 0.14 10.35
C VAL A 73 -13.01 -0.36 11.33
N LEU A 74 -13.11 -1.67 11.55
CA LEU A 74 -14.06 -2.21 12.51
C LEU A 74 -13.69 -1.90 13.96
N LEU A 75 -12.40 -1.81 14.31
CA LEU A 75 -11.99 -1.45 15.67
C LEU A 75 -12.45 -0.03 16.05
N GLU A 76 -12.47 0.88 15.07
CA GLU A 76 -12.89 2.27 15.25
C GLU A 76 -14.39 2.49 15.04
N ALA A 77 -15.10 1.49 14.50
CA ALA A 77 -16.53 1.57 14.29
C ALA A 77 -17.31 1.41 15.60
N VAL A 78 -18.46 2.08 15.70
CA VAL A 78 -19.41 1.90 16.81
C VAL A 78 -19.83 0.42 16.84
N ASP A 79 -19.76 -0.20 18.03
CA ASP A 79 -20.02 -1.63 18.27
C ASP A 79 -19.14 -2.60 17.48
N SER A 80 -18.03 -2.11 16.94
CA SER A 80 -17.12 -2.82 16.05
C SER A 80 -17.81 -3.57 14.90
N THR A 81 -18.90 -2.98 14.40
CA THR A 81 -19.78 -3.60 13.42
C THR A 81 -20.04 -2.61 12.29
N MET A 82 -19.96 -3.08 11.04
CA MET A 82 -20.20 -2.24 9.87
C MET A 82 -20.79 -3.04 8.71
N HIS A 83 -21.64 -2.41 7.89
CA HIS A 83 -22.15 -3.03 6.67
C HIS A 83 -21.01 -3.27 5.66
N ALA A 84 -20.95 -4.45 5.04
CA ALA A 84 -19.83 -4.87 4.20
C ALA A 84 -19.50 -3.91 3.04
N ALA A 85 -20.52 -3.27 2.45
CA ALA A 85 -20.31 -2.26 1.42
C ALA A 85 -19.70 -0.97 1.99
N ALA A 86 -20.20 -0.50 3.15
CA ALA A 86 -19.66 0.68 3.82
C ALA A 86 -18.23 0.44 4.33
N LEU A 87 -17.95 -0.78 4.80
CA LEU A 87 -16.61 -1.21 5.20
C LEU A 87 -15.63 -1.15 4.01
N ALA A 88 -16.05 -1.62 2.84
CA ALA A 88 -15.24 -1.53 1.63
C ALA A 88 -14.97 -0.08 1.20
N ASP A 89 -15.98 0.78 1.29
CA ASP A 89 -15.86 2.21 0.96
C ASP A 89 -14.93 2.92 1.93
N GLU A 90 -15.06 2.66 3.24
CA GLU A 90 -14.23 3.28 4.27
C GLU A 90 -12.76 2.86 4.16
N ILE A 91 -12.51 1.56 3.91
CA ILE A 91 -11.16 1.05 3.64
C ILE A 91 -10.52 1.75 2.43
N PHE A 92 -11.30 1.98 1.37
CA PHE A 92 -10.83 2.63 0.15
C PHE A 92 -10.59 4.13 0.35
N ASN A 93 -11.53 4.82 1.00
CA ASN A 93 -11.45 6.26 1.27
C ASN A 93 -10.24 6.60 2.14
N ARG A 94 -9.93 5.74 3.12
CA ARG A 94 -8.74 5.88 3.98
C ARG A 94 -7.45 5.38 3.35
N GLY A 95 -7.51 4.82 2.13
CA GLY A 95 -6.35 4.26 1.45
C GLY A 95 -5.67 3.08 2.17
N LEU A 96 -6.39 2.39 3.07
CA LEU A 96 -5.82 1.30 3.88
C LEU A 96 -5.52 0.06 3.04
N TYR A 97 -6.34 -0.18 2.02
CA TYR A 97 -6.15 -1.26 1.05
C TYR A 97 -6.71 -0.85 -0.31
N ARG A 98 -5.96 -1.20 -1.37
CA ARG A 98 -6.39 -1.11 -2.76
C ARG A 98 -6.13 -2.45 -3.44
N GLN A 99 -7.00 -2.79 -4.39
CA GLN A 99 -6.77 -3.92 -5.27
C GLN A 99 -5.59 -3.63 -6.23
N LYS A 100 -5.06 -4.65 -6.90
CA LYS A 100 -3.96 -4.50 -7.88
C LYS A 100 -4.30 -3.55 -9.04
N ASN A 101 -5.59 -3.38 -9.34
CA ASN A 101 -6.09 -2.45 -10.35
C ASN A 101 -6.34 -1.03 -9.79
N GLY A 102 -5.96 -0.75 -8.54
CA GLY A 102 -6.20 0.52 -7.85
C GLY A 102 -7.62 0.71 -7.32
N GLY A 103 -8.52 -0.25 -7.54
CA GLY A 103 -9.94 -0.18 -7.19
C GLY A 103 -10.26 -0.62 -5.75
N LYS A 104 -11.50 -0.36 -5.33
CA LYS A 104 -12.03 -0.77 -4.03
C LYS A 104 -12.31 -2.27 -3.95
N ALA A 105 -12.23 -2.82 -2.75
CA ALA A 105 -12.67 -4.18 -2.49
C ALA A 105 -14.19 -4.31 -2.75
N GLN A 106 -14.62 -5.45 -3.28
CA GLN A 106 -16.05 -5.74 -3.45
C GLN A 106 -16.64 -6.27 -2.15
N TYR A 107 -17.92 -6.00 -1.89
CA TYR A 107 -18.59 -6.49 -0.67
C TYR A 107 -18.52 -8.03 -0.53
N ASN A 108 -18.57 -8.75 -1.66
CA ASN A 108 -18.39 -10.21 -1.69
C ASN A 108 -17.00 -10.64 -1.20
N GLN A 109 -15.95 -9.85 -1.48
CA GLN A 109 -14.60 -10.14 -1.00
C GLN A 109 -14.48 -9.91 0.51
N ILE A 110 -15.09 -8.83 1.03
CA ILE A 110 -15.18 -8.58 2.48
C ILE A 110 -15.89 -9.75 3.18
N ARG A 111 -17.02 -10.19 2.62
CA ARG A 111 -17.77 -11.36 3.11
C ARG A 111 -16.95 -12.64 3.09
N ALA A 112 -16.23 -12.91 2.00
CA ALA A 112 -15.37 -14.09 1.87
C ALA A 112 -14.27 -14.12 2.96
N ARG A 113 -13.75 -12.95 3.37
CA ARG A 113 -12.78 -12.87 4.47
C ARG A 113 -13.34 -13.36 5.80
N CYS A 114 -14.63 -13.19 6.05
CA CYS A 114 -15.26 -13.69 7.29
C CYS A 114 -15.28 -15.22 7.35
N GLY A 115 -15.38 -15.89 6.20
CA GLY A 115 -15.28 -17.35 6.13
C GLY A 115 -13.84 -17.87 6.24
N HIS A 116 -12.85 -17.09 5.81
CA HIS A 116 -11.44 -17.45 5.89
C HIS A 116 -10.79 -17.10 7.24
N TYR A 117 -11.34 -16.15 7.98
CA TYR A 117 -10.86 -15.70 9.29
C TYR A 117 -11.99 -15.68 10.33
N PRO A 118 -12.62 -16.83 10.62
CA PRO A 118 -13.75 -16.93 11.55
C PRO A 118 -13.40 -16.58 13.01
N GLU A 119 -12.11 -16.60 13.35
CA GLU A 119 -11.57 -16.17 14.62
C GLU A 119 -11.48 -14.64 14.75
N MET A 120 -11.41 -13.91 13.63
CA MET A 120 -11.29 -12.45 13.62
C MET A 120 -12.61 -11.75 13.31
N PHE A 121 -13.44 -12.33 12.43
CA PHE A 121 -14.66 -11.69 11.95
C PHE A 121 -15.87 -12.60 12.09
N GLU A 122 -17.03 -11.98 12.26
CA GLU A 122 -18.34 -12.62 12.25
C GLU A 122 -19.22 -11.96 11.19
N ALA A 123 -19.83 -12.78 10.34
CA ALA A 123 -20.79 -12.31 9.34
C ALA A 123 -22.21 -12.43 9.91
N LEU A 124 -22.86 -11.29 10.10
CA LEU A 124 -24.22 -11.19 10.62
C LEU A 124 -25.25 -11.08 9.46
N PRO A 125 -26.55 -11.32 9.74
CA PRO A 125 -27.63 -11.07 8.79
C PRO A 125 -27.62 -9.62 8.27
N GLY A 126 -28.09 -9.42 7.05
CA GLY A 126 -28.13 -8.06 6.45
C GLY A 126 -26.78 -7.51 6.01
N ASN A 127 -25.78 -8.38 5.74
CA ASN A 127 -24.44 -7.98 5.25
C ASN A 127 -23.64 -7.15 6.26
N MET A 128 -23.92 -7.31 7.54
CA MET A 128 -23.14 -6.71 8.62
C MET A 128 -21.93 -7.58 8.95
N ILE A 129 -20.78 -6.96 9.12
CA ILE A 129 -19.53 -7.59 9.55
C ILE A 129 -19.20 -7.07 10.94
N LYS A 130 -18.94 -7.97 11.87
CA LYS A 130 -18.52 -7.65 13.24
C LYS A 130 -17.11 -8.15 13.49
N LEU A 131 -16.30 -7.35 14.17
CA LEU A 131 -15.00 -7.78 14.67
C LEU A 131 -15.18 -8.60 15.96
N LYS A 132 -14.55 -9.77 16.00
CA LYS A 132 -14.41 -10.52 17.26
C LYS A 132 -13.23 -9.94 18.03
N MET A 133 -13.53 -9.34 19.17
CA MET A 133 -12.50 -9.01 20.15
C MET A 133 -12.19 -10.30 20.91
N VAL A 134 -10.96 -10.80 20.74
CA VAL A 134 -10.39 -11.87 21.57
C VAL A 134 -9.98 -11.28 22.91
#